data_AF-A0AAJ1I2L4-F1
#
_entry.id   AF-A0AAJ1I2L4-F1
#
_cell.length_a   1.000
_cell.length_b   1.000
_cell.length_c   1.000
_cell.angle_alpha   90.00
_cell.angle_beta   90.00
_cell.angle_gamma   90.00
#
_symmetry.space_group_name_H-M   'P 1'
#
loop_
_entity.id
_entity.type
_entity.pdbx_description
1 polymer ?
#
loop_
_entity_poly.entity_id
_entity_poly.type
_entity_poly.pdbx_seq_one_letter_code
_entity_poly.pdbx_strand_id
1 'polypeptide(L)' 'MTRNTTTPIHPQFLGRMSPRAFKPEALSQAQIEQLADAARWAPSASNKQPWHFAYALRGDAN' A
#
# COMPACT_ATOMS: atom_id res chain seq x y z
N MET A 1 -10.52 14.12 15.62
CA MET A 1 -9.17 14.55 16.03
C MET A 1 -8.37 14.83 14.78
N THR A 2 -7.93 16.08 14.59
CA THR A 2 -7.09 16.49 13.45
C THR A 2 -5.63 16.19 13.78
N ARG A 3 -4.90 15.54 12.86
CA ARG A 3 -3.47 15.25 13.01
C ARG A 3 -2.67 16.44 12.48
N ASN A 4 -1.79 17.01 13.30
CA ASN A 4 -0.97 18.18 12.96
C ASN A 4 0.52 17.83 12.97
N THR A 5 1.33 18.59 12.23
CA THR A 5 2.80 18.48 12.21
C THR A 5 3.41 19.83 12.50
N THR A 6 4.61 19.83 13.09
CA THR A 6 5.41 21.05 13.33
C THR A 6 6.36 21.35 12.17
N THR A 7 6.50 20.43 11.22
CA THR A 7 7.36 20.53 10.04
C THR A 7 6.58 20.26 8.76
N PRO A 8 7.02 20.80 7.61
CA PRO A 8 6.39 20.53 6.32
C PRO A 8 6.75 19.11 5.84
N ILE A 9 5.83 18.17 6.02
CA ILE A 9 5.94 16.81 5.49
C ILE A 9 4.83 16.56 4.46
N HIS A 10 4.99 15.53 3.64
CA HIS A 10 3.97 15.18 2.64
C HIS A 10 2.61 14.88 3.31
N PRO A 11 1.48 15.45 2.84
CA PRO A 11 0.16 15.28 3.48
C PRO A 11 -0.30 13.83 3.62
N GLN A 12 0.20 12.92 2.77
CA GLN A 12 -0.11 11.49 2.86
C GLN A 12 0.19 10.88 4.24
N PHE A 13 1.20 11.38 4.96
CA PHE A 13 1.55 10.88 6.29
C PHE A 13 0.51 11.25 7.35
N LEU A 14 -0.17 12.39 7.19
CA LEU A 14 -1.29 12.79 8.04
C LEU A 14 -2.56 12.01 7.69
N GLY A 15 -2.80 11.76 6.39
CA GLY A 15 -3.96 11.00 5.92
C GLY A 15 -3.88 9.49 6.16
N ARG A 16 -2.68 8.93 6.33
CA ARG A 16 -2.51 7.48 6.54
C ARG A 16 -3.09 7.06 7.89
N MET A 17 -4.05 6.15 7.84
CA MET A 17 -4.65 5.48 8.99
C MET A 17 -4.54 3.96 8.85
N SER A 18 -4.78 3.23 9.94
CA SER A 18 -4.90 1.76 9.92
C SER A 18 -6.40 1.40 9.90
N PRO A 19 -7.02 1.26 8.72
CA PRO A 19 -8.42 0.85 8.63
C PRO A 19 -8.61 -0.54 9.24
N ARG A 20 -9.72 -0.71 9.98
CA ARG A 20 -10.10 -1.96 10.64
C ARG A 20 -11.35 -2.62 10.03
N ALA A 21 -11.96 -1.96 9.04
CA ALA A 21 -13.06 -2.48 8.25
C ALA A 21 -12.90 -1.97 6.81
N PHE A 22 -13.16 -2.83 5.84
CA PHE A 22 -13.08 -2.53 4.41
C PHE A 22 -14.43 -2.83 3.76
N LYS A 23 -14.72 -2.15 2.65
CA LYS A 23 -15.88 -2.46 1.84
C LYS A 23 -15.72 -3.85 1.18
N PRO A 24 -16.81 -4.51 0.76
CA PRO A 24 -16.72 -5.88 0.26
C PRO A 24 -16.17 -5.99 -1.16
N GLU A 25 -16.05 -4.88 -1.90
CA GLU A 25 -15.57 -4.91 -3.28
C GLU A 25 -14.09 -5.27 -3.35
N ALA A 26 -13.77 -6.20 -4.24
CA ALA A 26 -12.38 -6.56 -4.54
C ALA A 26 -11.70 -5.44 -5.35
N LEU A 27 -10.38 -5.33 -5.19
CA LEU A 27 -9.55 -4.53 -6.09
C LEU A 27 -9.51 -5.19 -7.47
N SER A 28 -9.46 -4.37 -8.53
CA SER A 28 -9.18 -4.88 -9.87
C SER A 28 -7.73 -5.33 -9.99
N GLN A 29 -7.45 -6.22 -10.96
CA GLN A 29 -6.08 -6.67 -11.24
C GLN A 29 -5.14 -5.48 -11.50
N ALA A 30 -5.57 -4.49 -12.28
CA ALA A 30 -4.78 -3.29 -12.57
C ALA A 30 -4.46 -2.48 -11.30
N GLN A 31 -5.37 -2.41 -10.32
CA GLN A 31 -5.11 -1.74 -9.04
C GLN A 31 -4.07 -2.50 -8.21
N ILE A 32 -4.10 -3.83 -8.22
CA ILE A 32 -3.11 -4.67 -7.52
C ILE A 32 -1.72 -4.49 -8.15
N GLU A 33 -1.64 -4.52 -9.47
CA GLU A 33 -0.40 -4.27 -10.22
C GLU A 33 0.17 -2.89 -9.94
N GLN A 34 -0.69 -1.86 -9.89
CA GLN A 34 -0.28 -0.51 -9.53
C GLN A 34 0.29 -0.43 -8.10
N LEU A 35 -0.30 -1.15 -7.14
CA LEU A 35 0.20 -1.20 -5.77
C LEU A 35 1.57 -1.88 -5.69
N ALA A 36 1.74 -3.01 -6.39
CA ALA A 36 3.01 -3.72 -6.45
C ALA A 36 4.10 -2.88 -7.15
N ASP A 37 3.75 -2.16 -8.22
CA ASP A 37 4.67 -1.27 -8.92
C ASP A 37 5.12 -0.11 -8.02
N ALA A 38 4.20 0.51 -7.29
CA ALA A 38 4.53 1.55 -6.32
C ALA A 38 5.45 1.01 -5.20
N ALA A 39 5.16 -0.21 -4.69
CA ALA A 39 5.93 -0.81 -3.60
C ALA A 39 7.37 -1.17 -4.01
N ARG A 40 7.59 -1.67 -5.23
CA ARG A 40 8.94 -2.06 -5.70
C ARG A 40 9.89 -0.88 -5.94
N TRP A 41 9.39 0.36 -5.93
CA TRP A 41 10.24 1.54 -6.03
C TRP A 41 10.92 1.94 -4.72
N ALA A 42 10.61 1.25 -3.61
CA ALA A 42 11.34 1.44 -2.37
C ALA A 42 12.84 1.14 -2.56
N PRO A 43 13.77 1.91 -1.96
CA PRO A 43 15.18 1.56 -2.03
C PRO A 43 15.47 0.26 -1.28
N SER A 44 16.43 -0.53 -1.77
CA SER A 44 16.92 -1.74 -1.10
C SER A 44 18.45 -1.79 -1.08
N ALA A 45 19.01 -2.55 -0.15
CA ALA A 45 20.45 -2.76 -0.05
C ALA A 45 21.02 -3.28 -1.39
N SER A 46 21.97 -2.54 -1.97
CA SER A 46 22.55 -2.82 -3.29
C SER A 46 21.52 -2.96 -4.42
N ASN A 47 20.35 -2.33 -4.29
CA ASN A 47 19.23 -2.43 -5.22
C ASN A 47 18.81 -3.89 -5.56
N LYS A 48 18.94 -4.81 -4.60
CA LYS A 48 18.64 -6.23 -4.79
C LYS A 48 17.14 -6.53 -4.98
N GLN A 49 16.27 -5.63 -4.50
CA GLN A 49 14.82 -5.74 -4.61
C GLN A 49 14.28 -7.12 -4.11
N PRO A 50 14.61 -7.55 -2.89
CA PRO A 50 14.36 -8.92 -2.42
C PRO A 50 12.89 -9.19 -2.02
N TRP A 51 11.98 -8.25 -2.28
CA TRP A 51 10.59 -8.36 -1.86
C TRP A 51 9.82 -9.34 -2.76
N HIS A 52 8.99 -10.15 -2.12
CA HIS A 52 7.96 -10.96 -2.77
C HIS A 52 6.59 -10.46 -2.29
N PHE A 53 5.71 -10.14 -3.24
CA PHE A 53 4.35 -9.72 -2.94
C PHE A 53 3.39 -10.87 -3.21
N ALA A 54 2.72 -11.36 -2.16
CA ALA A 54 1.62 -12.30 -2.27
C ALA A 54 0.31 -11.54 -2.02
N TYR A 55 -0.71 -11.82 -2.84
CA TYR A 55 -2.05 -11.28 -2.67
C TYR A 55 -3.08 -12.39 -2.88
N ALA A 56 -4.26 -12.20 -2.28
CA ALA A 56 -5.41 -13.06 -2.47
C ALA A 56 -6.65 -12.19 -2.57
N LEU A 57 -7.61 -12.61 -3.40
CA LEU A 57 -8.90 -11.94 -3.50
C LEU A 57 -9.98 -12.76 -2.80
N ARG A 58 -11.00 -12.07 -2.30
CA ARG A 58 -12.13 -12.75 -1.67
C ARG A 58 -12.83 -13.63 -2.71
N GLY A 59 -12.86 -14.94 -2.46
CA GLY A 59 -13.50 -15.93 -3.33
C GLY A 59 -12.64 -16.43 -4.50
N ASP A 60 -11.34 -16.12 -4.49
CA ASP A 60 -10.38 -16.70 -5.44
C ASP A 60 -9.98 -18.12 -5.00
N ALA A 61 -9.52 -18.94 -5.95
CA ALA A 61 -9.22 -20.37 -5.78
C ALA A 61 -7.82 -20.67 -5.21
N ASN A 62 -7.02 -19.64 -4.89
CA ASN A 62 -5.70 -19.74 -4.25
C ASN A 62 -5.74 -20.46 -2.88
#